data_AF-A0A975CJX5-F1
#
_entry.id   AF-A0A975CJX5-F1
#
_cell.length_a   1.000
_cell.length_b   1.000
_cell.length_c   1.000
_cell.angle_alpha   90.00
_cell.angle_beta   90.00
_cell.angle_gamma   90.00
#
_symmetry.space_group_name_H-M   'P 1'
#
loop_
_entity.id
_entity.type
_entity.pdbx_description
1 polymer ?
#
loop_
_entity_poly.entity_id
_entity_poly.type
_entity_poly.pdbx_seq_one_letter_code
_entity_poly.pdbx_strand_id
1 'polypeptide(L)'
;MSFRMKLASLPADAATYEALRFQVDGVDPHGQVVRGVDPVLGPLVGDELEYGALFAYLFRRFGFPNAPWDAGRLARYVLATPCADMFLVIEPRLSGTATEVFGFHAPKAVGVAAAAYSGSRLPRSPEDWDGADPLKPYAMAAAKTLKGLLRPVCLESDGAIDIFGAVPRTRRALHPAPWAQPAMLSRT
;
A
#
# COMPACT_ATOMS: atom_id res chain seq x y z
N MET A 1 -14.68 12.41 7.43
CA MET A 1 -14.91 10.94 7.54
C MET A 1 -13.60 10.21 7.28
N SER A 2 -13.23 9.24 8.12
CA SER A 2 -12.03 8.42 7.92
C SER A 2 -12.35 7.28 6.94
N PHE A 3 -11.53 7.11 5.89
CA PHE A 3 -11.68 6.01 4.92
C PHE A 3 -11.33 4.68 5.59
N ARG A 4 -12.20 3.67 5.45
CA ARG A 4 -11.94 2.28 5.87
C ARG A 4 -11.87 1.39 4.64
N MET A 5 -10.71 0.78 4.45
CA MET A 5 -10.47 -0.19 3.37
C MET A 5 -11.33 -1.44 3.57
N LYS A 6 -11.93 -1.92 2.49
CA LYS A 6 -12.83 -3.08 2.44
C LYS A 6 -12.69 -3.82 1.12
N LEU A 7 -13.10 -5.08 1.09
CA LEU A 7 -13.27 -5.83 -0.14
C LEU A 7 -14.24 -5.11 -1.08
N ALA A 8 -13.94 -5.18 -2.38
CA ALA A 8 -14.71 -4.56 -3.45
C ALA A 8 -14.81 -5.53 -4.65
N SER A 9 -15.53 -5.13 -5.69
CA SER A 9 -15.53 -5.86 -6.95
C SER A 9 -15.19 -4.88 -8.05
N LEU A 10 -14.39 -5.33 -9.02
CA LEU A 10 -14.23 -4.55 -10.25
C LEU A 10 -15.60 -4.43 -10.93
N PRO A 11 -15.91 -3.28 -11.55
CA PRO A 11 -17.13 -3.09 -12.31
C PRO A 11 -17.29 -4.14 -13.42
N ALA A 12 -18.54 -4.39 -13.85
CA ALA A 12 -18.85 -5.34 -14.92
C ALA A 12 -18.15 -4.98 -16.24
N ASP A 13 -17.89 -3.69 -16.46
CA ASP A 13 -17.12 -3.14 -17.57
C ASP A 13 -15.62 -3.09 -17.28
N ALA A 14 -15.05 -3.99 -16.45
CA ALA A 14 -13.63 -4.00 -16.06
C ALA A 14 -12.62 -3.85 -17.22
N ALA A 15 -13.01 -4.16 -18.47
CA ALA A 15 -12.20 -3.89 -19.66
C ALA A 15 -11.93 -2.39 -19.91
N THR A 16 -12.69 -1.48 -19.29
CA THR A 16 -12.49 -0.02 -19.32
C THR A 16 -11.51 0.44 -18.24
N TYR A 17 -11.05 -0.45 -17.37
CA TYR A 17 -10.07 -0.19 -16.33
C TYR A 17 -8.69 -0.73 -16.73
N GLU A 18 -7.64 -0.05 -16.30
CA GLU A 18 -6.26 -0.49 -16.47
C GLU A 18 -5.43 -0.18 -15.23
N ALA A 19 -4.31 -0.88 -15.08
CA ALA A 19 -3.36 -0.59 -14.03
C ALA A 19 -2.67 0.75 -14.34
N LEU A 20 -2.89 1.75 -13.48
CA LEU A 20 -2.18 3.03 -13.54
C LEU A 20 -0.70 2.83 -13.26
N ARG A 21 0.12 3.58 -13.98
CA ARG A 21 1.56 3.69 -13.72
C ARG A 21 1.85 5.10 -13.24
N PHE A 22 2.34 5.23 -12.02
CA PHE A 22 2.77 6.52 -11.45
C PHE A 22 4.24 6.82 -11.74
N GLN A 23 4.85 6.11 -12.70
CA GLN A 23 6.29 6.14 -12.94
C GLN A 23 6.79 7.56 -13.22
N VAL A 24 7.83 7.94 -12.48
CA VAL A 24 8.53 9.20 -12.66
C VAL A 24 9.91 8.90 -13.20
N ASP A 25 10.23 9.49 -14.35
CA ASP A 25 11.58 9.40 -14.91
C ASP A 25 12.62 9.96 -13.92
N GLY A 26 13.50 9.06 -13.49
CA GLY A 26 14.72 9.44 -12.79
C GLY A 26 15.65 10.13 -13.78
N VAL A 27 16.48 11.03 -13.28
CA VAL A 27 17.58 11.61 -14.05
C VAL A 27 18.75 11.58 -13.10
N ASP A 28 19.84 10.95 -13.51
CA ASP A 28 21.06 10.87 -12.72
C ASP A 28 21.74 12.25 -12.67
N PRO A 29 22.81 12.41 -11.86
CA PRO A 29 23.57 13.66 -11.83
C PRO A 29 24.19 14.07 -13.18
N HIS A 30 24.20 13.18 -14.18
CA HIS A 30 24.73 13.41 -15.52
C HIS A 30 23.65 13.75 -16.55
N GLY A 31 22.40 13.95 -16.12
CA GLY A 31 21.31 14.32 -17.03
C GLY A 31 20.74 13.13 -17.81
N GLN A 32 21.15 11.89 -17.53
CA GLN A 32 20.63 10.69 -18.18
C GLN A 32 19.34 10.24 -17.50
N VAL A 33 18.32 9.93 -18.29
CA VAL A 33 17.09 9.33 -17.77
C VAL A 33 17.41 7.94 -17.22
N VAL A 34 17.36 7.80 -15.89
CA VAL A 34 17.49 6.53 -15.18
C VAL A 34 16.11 5.91 -15.00
N ARG A 35 16.07 4.58 -14.91
CA ARG A 35 14.86 3.77 -14.71
C ARG A 35 13.90 4.46 -13.74
N GLY A 36 12.71 4.77 -14.24
CA GLY A 36 11.72 5.54 -13.48
C GLY A 36 11.35 4.86 -12.17
N VAL A 37 11.19 5.67 -11.12
CA VAL A 37 10.79 5.22 -9.78
C VAL A 37 9.27 5.39 -9.66
N ASP A 38 8.59 4.39 -9.13
CA ASP A 38 7.19 4.56 -8.70
C ASP A 38 7.20 5.31 -7.35
N PRO A 39 6.73 6.57 -7.29
CA PRO A 39 6.79 7.42 -6.09
C PRO A 39 5.77 7.01 -5.03
N VAL A 40 4.89 6.05 -5.33
CA VAL A 40 3.87 5.54 -4.43
C VAL A 40 4.31 4.20 -3.85
N LEU A 41 4.63 3.24 -4.70
CA LEU A 41 4.99 1.87 -4.28
C LEU A 41 6.39 1.79 -3.69
N GLY A 42 7.39 2.34 -4.39
CA GLY A 42 8.80 2.21 -4.00
C GLY A 42 9.07 2.69 -2.57
N PRO A 43 8.69 3.92 -2.20
CA PRO A 43 8.93 4.44 -0.84
C PRO A 43 8.16 3.73 0.27
N LEU A 44 7.02 3.10 -0.02
CA LEU A 44 6.13 2.55 1.01
C LEU A 44 6.26 1.04 1.19
N VAL A 45 6.54 0.30 0.11
CA VAL A 45 6.53 -1.16 0.12
C VAL A 45 7.89 -1.75 -0.28
N GLY A 46 8.77 -0.94 -0.88
CA GLY A 46 10.05 -1.42 -1.39
C GLY A 46 9.89 -2.37 -2.58
N ASP A 47 10.94 -3.13 -2.88
CA ASP A 47 11.01 -4.00 -4.05
C ASP A 47 10.72 -5.48 -3.73
N GLU A 48 10.96 -5.90 -2.48
CA GLU A 48 10.88 -7.30 -2.04
C GLU A 48 9.73 -7.52 -1.06
N LEU A 49 8.99 -8.61 -1.27
CA LEU A 49 7.92 -9.06 -0.38
C LEU A 49 7.91 -10.58 -0.26
N GLU A 50 7.65 -11.06 0.95
CA GLU A 50 7.38 -12.47 1.19
C GLU A 50 5.89 -12.74 0.97
N TYR A 51 5.56 -13.48 -0.08
CA TYR A 51 4.18 -13.62 -0.54
C TYR A 51 3.31 -14.48 0.36
N GLY A 52 3.88 -15.43 1.10
CA GLY A 52 3.18 -16.19 2.13
C GLY A 52 2.70 -15.28 3.27
N ALA A 53 3.58 -14.41 3.77
CA ALA A 53 3.29 -13.41 4.78
C ALA A 53 2.23 -12.42 4.31
N LEU A 54 2.37 -11.91 3.07
CA LEU A 54 1.36 -11.03 2.49
C LEU A 54 0.00 -11.73 2.40
N PHE A 55 -0.06 -12.96 1.91
CA PHE A 55 -1.30 -13.72 1.84
C PHE A 55 -1.92 -13.94 3.22
N ALA A 56 -1.13 -14.39 4.20
CA ALA A 56 -1.59 -14.61 5.57
C ALA A 56 -2.15 -13.31 6.19
N TYR A 57 -1.46 -12.19 5.97
CA TYR A 57 -1.90 -10.88 6.39
C TYR A 57 -3.24 -10.47 5.75
N LEU A 58 -3.37 -10.58 4.42
CA LEU A 58 -4.59 -10.24 3.70
C LEU A 58 -5.77 -11.09 4.17
N PHE A 59 -5.54 -12.39 4.33
CA PHE A 59 -6.56 -13.32 4.82
C PHE A 59 -7.02 -12.96 6.23
N ARG A 60 -6.09 -12.63 7.13
CA ARG A 60 -6.43 -12.21 8.51
C ARG A 60 -7.16 -10.88 8.55
N ARG A 61 -6.83 -9.94 7.66
CA ARG A 61 -7.43 -8.61 7.65
C ARG A 61 -8.79 -8.56 6.96
N PHE A 62 -8.95 -9.30 5.86
CA PHE A 62 -10.10 -9.17 4.95
C PHE A 62 -10.90 -10.46 4.76
N GLY A 63 -10.41 -11.60 5.22
CA GLY A 63 -11.02 -12.91 4.99
C GLY A 63 -10.61 -13.51 3.64
N PHE A 64 -11.49 -14.32 3.05
CA PHE A 64 -11.19 -15.02 1.80
C PHE A 64 -10.99 -14.06 0.60
N PRO A 65 -10.19 -14.46 -0.40
CA PRO A 65 -10.08 -13.74 -1.67
C PRO A 65 -11.46 -13.53 -2.30
N ASN A 66 -11.65 -12.37 -2.93
CA ASN A 66 -12.93 -11.92 -3.47
C ASN A 66 -12.94 -11.78 -5.00
N ALA A 67 -11.99 -12.41 -5.68
CA ALA A 67 -11.91 -12.48 -7.13
C ALA A 67 -11.46 -13.87 -7.59
N PRO A 68 -11.75 -14.26 -8.85
CA PRO A 68 -11.42 -15.58 -9.36
C PRO A 68 -9.93 -15.91 -9.21
N TRP A 69 -9.68 -17.17 -8.86
CA TRP A 69 -8.35 -17.75 -8.78
C TRP A 69 -7.80 -18.05 -10.18
N ASP A 70 -6.48 -17.94 -10.33
CA ASP A 70 -5.71 -18.21 -11.55
C ASP A 70 -4.43 -18.96 -11.17
N ALA A 71 -4.00 -19.92 -11.99
CA ALA A 71 -2.97 -20.90 -11.64
C ALA A 71 -1.58 -20.29 -11.36
N GLY A 72 -1.30 -19.08 -11.85
CA GLY A 72 -0.06 -18.34 -11.60
C GLY A 72 -0.06 -17.50 -10.32
N ARG A 73 -1.15 -17.51 -9.54
CA ARG A 73 -1.39 -16.60 -8.41
C ARG A 73 -1.82 -17.38 -7.18
N LEU A 74 -1.33 -16.98 -6.00
CA LEU A 74 -1.77 -17.57 -4.73
C LEU A 74 -3.19 -17.11 -4.39
N ALA A 75 -3.50 -15.85 -4.64
CA ALA A 75 -4.79 -15.25 -4.37
C ALA A 75 -4.99 -13.98 -5.22
N ARG A 76 -6.23 -13.49 -5.26
CA ARG A 76 -6.55 -12.20 -5.83
C ARG A 76 -7.51 -11.45 -4.92
N TYR A 77 -7.04 -10.32 -4.39
CA TYR A 77 -7.84 -9.40 -3.58
C TYR A 77 -8.13 -8.13 -4.37
N VAL A 78 -9.39 -7.71 -4.38
CA VAL A 78 -9.80 -6.41 -4.91
C VAL A 78 -10.31 -5.56 -3.75
N LEU A 79 -9.64 -4.45 -3.48
CA LEU A 79 -9.94 -3.57 -2.36
C LEU A 79 -10.38 -2.20 -2.87
N ALA A 80 -11.36 -1.61 -2.20
CA ALA A 80 -11.72 -0.21 -2.43
C ALA A 80 -10.56 0.71 -2.03
N THR A 81 -10.46 1.88 -2.68
CA THR A 81 -9.54 2.95 -2.30
C THR A 81 -10.35 4.21 -1.91
N PRO A 82 -9.71 5.26 -1.35
CA PRO A 82 -10.37 6.54 -1.11
C PRO A 82 -10.88 7.23 -2.39
N CYS A 83 -10.40 6.82 -3.58
CA CYS A 83 -10.90 7.31 -4.86
C CYS A 83 -11.95 6.33 -5.38
N ALA A 84 -13.16 6.81 -5.63
CA ALA A 84 -14.35 5.96 -5.83
C ALA A 84 -14.27 5.06 -7.08
N ASP A 85 -13.56 5.52 -8.10
CA ASP A 85 -13.30 4.86 -9.37
C ASP A 85 -11.91 4.21 -9.42
N MET A 86 -11.22 4.06 -8.29
CA MET A 86 -9.93 3.36 -8.24
C MET A 86 -9.97 2.18 -7.27
N PHE A 87 -9.44 1.06 -7.72
CA PHE A 87 -9.37 -0.18 -6.97
C PHE A 87 -7.92 -0.60 -6.78
N LEU A 88 -7.59 -1.10 -5.59
CA LEU A 88 -6.32 -1.78 -5.36
C LEU A 88 -6.52 -3.27 -5.63
N VAL A 89 -5.82 -3.79 -6.62
CA VAL A 89 -5.73 -5.22 -6.92
C VAL A 89 -4.43 -5.74 -6.32
N ILE A 90 -4.53 -6.76 -5.47
CA ILE A 90 -3.37 -7.41 -4.85
C ILE A 90 -3.34 -8.87 -5.29
N GLU A 91 -2.25 -9.25 -5.95
CA GLU A 91 -2.07 -10.57 -6.56
C GLU A 91 -0.75 -11.19 -6.10
N PRO A 92 -0.70 -11.77 -4.89
CA PRO A 92 0.49 -12.50 -4.45
C PRO A 92 0.76 -13.67 -5.40
N ARG A 93 2.01 -13.82 -5.83
CA ARG A 93 2.46 -14.85 -6.78
C ARG A 93 3.32 -15.90 -6.09
N LEU A 94 3.87 -16.85 -6.85
CA LEU A 94 4.91 -17.75 -6.36
C LEU A 94 6.31 -17.11 -6.47
N SER A 95 6.49 -16.10 -7.33
CA SER A 95 7.73 -15.34 -7.54
C SER A 95 7.44 -13.98 -8.18
N GLY A 96 8.33 -12.99 -8.01
CA GLY A 96 8.21 -11.64 -8.58
C GLY A 96 8.70 -10.51 -7.66
N THR A 97 8.40 -9.25 -8.01
CA THR A 97 8.66 -8.05 -7.18
C THR A 97 7.38 -7.46 -6.60
N ALA A 98 7.50 -6.62 -5.57
CA ALA A 98 6.35 -5.93 -4.95
C ALA A 98 5.54 -5.09 -5.97
N THR A 99 6.22 -4.49 -6.95
CA THR A 99 5.61 -3.74 -8.06
C THR A 99 4.74 -4.59 -8.99
N GLU A 100 4.92 -5.91 -8.99
CA GLU A 100 4.08 -6.85 -9.75
C GLU A 100 2.86 -7.33 -8.96
N VAL A 101 2.84 -7.11 -7.65
CA VAL A 101 1.79 -7.60 -6.74
C VAL A 101 0.70 -6.56 -6.50
N PHE A 102 1.04 -5.28 -6.41
CA PHE A 102 0.05 -4.21 -6.23
C PHE A 102 -0.23 -3.50 -7.54
N GLY A 103 -1.47 -3.59 -8.02
CA GLY A 103 -1.97 -2.82 -9.16
C GLY A 103 -3.06 -1.85 -8.72
N PHE A 104 -2.91 -0.56 -9.03
CA PHE A 104 -3.99 0.41 -8.88
C PHE A 104 -4.77 0.53 -10.18
N HIS A 105 -5.98 -0.02 -10.22
CA HIS A 105 -6.83 -0.03 -11.41
C HIS A 105 -7.78 1.16 -11.40
N ALA A 106 -7.75 1.96 -12.45
CA ALA A 106 -8.63 3.11 -12.67
C ALA A 106 -9.13 3.14 -14.12
N PRO A 107 -10.10 4.00 -14.49
CA PRO A 107 -10.57 4.10 -15.86
C PRO A 107 -9.44 4.48 -16.83
N LYS A 108 -9.40 3.83 -18.00
CA LYS A 108 -8.42 4.12 -19.08
C LYS A 108 -8.36 5.59 -19.49
N ALA A 109 -9.47 6.31 -19.36
CA ALA A 109 -9.53 7.74 -19.64
C ALA A 109 -8.54 8.55 -18.77
N VAL A 110 -8.23 8.07 -17.56
CA VAL A 110 -7.24 8.69 -16.66
C VAL A 110 -5.84 8.54 -17.23
N GLY A 111 -5.47 7.35 -17.69
CA GLY A 111 -4.18 7.10 -18.34
C GLY A 111 -4.00 7.95 -19.60
N VAL A 112 -5.06 8.10 -20.41
CA VAL A 112 -5.08 8.98 -21.59
C VAL A 112 -4.89 10.44 -21.19
N ALA A 113 -5.61 10.92 -20.17
CA ALA A 113 -5.49 12.30 -19.69
C ALA A 113 -4.08 12.59 -19.13
N ALA A 114 -3.50 11.64 -18.40
CA ALA A 114 -2.15 11.71 -17.88
C ALA A 114 -1.10 11.80 -18.99
N ALA A 115 -1.22 10.97 -20.03
CA ALA A 115 -0.31 10.97 -21.17
C ALA A 115 -0.41 12.27 -22.00
N ALA A 116 -1.60 12.88 -22.06
CA ALA A 116 -1.82 14.16 -22.73
C ALA A 116 -1.37 15.36 -21.89
N TYR A 117 -1.16 15.19 -20.58
CA TYR A 117 -0.73 16.26 -19.69
C TYR A 117 0.75 16.58 -19.94
N SER A 118 1.03 17.82 -20.38
CA SER A 118 2.38 18.31 -20.66
C SER A 118 3.17 18.69 -19.39
N GLY A 119 2.82 18.13 -18.24
CA GLY A 119 3.41 18.44 -16.95
C GLY A 119 4.90 18.16 -16.94
N SER A 120 5.66 19.10 -16.37
CA SER A 120 7.06 18.88 -16.04
C SER A 120 7.20 17.73 -15.04
N ARG A 121 8.31 17.01 -15.18
CA ARG A 121 8.83 15.95 -14.31
C ARG A 121 8.17 15.88 -12.93
N LEU A 122 7.43 14.81 -12.70
CA LEU A 122 6.70 14.57 -11.47
C LEU A 122 7.65 14.53 -10.24
N PRO A 123 7.31 15.20 -9.13
CA PRO A 123 8.04 15.05 -7.88
C PRO A 123 8.02 13.61 -7.35
N ARG A 124 8.99 13.28 -6.47
CA ARG A 124 9.06 11.95 -5.83
C ARG A 124 7.96 11.70 -4.80
N SER A 125 7.24 12.74 -4.36
CA SER A 125 6.11 12.64 -3.44
C SER A 125 4.83 13.11 -4.13
N PRO A 126 3.73 12.33 -4.08
CA PRO A 126 2.44 12.73 -4.67
C PRO A 126 1.86 14.04 -4.11
N GLU A 127 2.26 14.45 -2.90
CA GLU A 127 1.78 15.68 -2.27
C GLU A 127 2.25 16.93 -3.02
N ASP A 128 3.47 16.85 -3.59
CA ASP A 128 4.15 17.95 -4.29
C ASP A 128 3.75 18.07 -5.76
N TRP A 129 2.97 17.12 -6.29
CA TRP A 129 2.55 17.12 -7.69
C TRP A 129 1.72 18.35 -8.03
N ASP A 130 1.70 18.76 -9.30
CA ASP A 130 0.83 19.83 -9.75
C ASP A 130 -0.64 19.48 -9.44
N GLY A 131 -1.39 20.45 -8.92
CA GLY A 131 -2.84 20.29 -8.69
C GLY A 131 -3.62 20.05 -9.97
N ALA A 132 -3.12 20.49 -11.13
CA ALA A 132 -3.70 20.24 -12.43
C ALA A 132 -3.33 18.87 -13.02
N ASP A 133 -2.41 18.13 -12.39
CA ASP A 133 -2.00 16.81 -12.87
C ASP A 133 -3.15 15.80 -12.70
N PRO A 134 -3.62 15.15 -13.79
CA PRO A 134 -4.73 14.19 -13.73
C PRO A 134 -4.47 12.99 -12.82
N LEU A 135 -3.21 12.61 -12.59
CA LEU A 135 -2.83 11.48 -11.75
C LEU A 135 -2.70 11.84 -10.27
N LYS A 136 -2.56 13.12 -9.89
CA LYS A 136 -2.40 13.54 -8.49
C LYS A 136 -3.46 12.94 -7.54
N PRO A 137 -4.78 13.05 -7.81
CA PRO A 137 -5.79 12.48 -6.90
C PRO A 137 -5.66 10.95 -6.76
N TYR A 138 -5.30 10.25 -7.83
CA TYR A 138 -5.08 8.81 -7.83
C TYR A 138 -3.82 8.42 -7.05
N ALA A 139 -2.71 9.13 -7.26
CA ALA A 139 -1.45 8.90 -6.54
C ALA A 139 -1.60 9.15 -5.04
N MET A 140 -2.32 10.22 -4.63
CA MET A 140 -2.64 10.49 -3.23
C MET A 140 -3.53 9.39 -2.62
N ALA A 141 -4.55 8.93 -3.34
CA ALA A 141 -5.42 7.86 -2.90
C ALA A 141 -4.67 6.52 -2.80
N ALA A 142 -3.75 6.24 -3.71
CA ALA A 142 -2.90 5.05 -3.71
C ALA A 142 -1.96 5.07 -2.51
N ALA A 143 -1.25 6.18 -2.27
CA ALA A 143 -0.38 6.34 -1.09
C ALA A 143 -1.15 6.20 0.23
N LYS A 144 -2.36 6.79 0.32
CA LYS A 144 -3.22 6.64 1.51
C LYS A 144 -3.71 5.20 1.69
N THR A 145 -4.00 4.49 0.59
CA THR A 145 -4.38 3.08 0.62
C THR A 145 -3.22 2.23 1.14
N LEU A 146 -2.01 2.39 0.60
CA LEU A 146 -0.83 1.65 1.05
C LEU A 146 -0.49 1.94 2.51
N LYS A 147 -0.48 3.21 2.94
CA LYS A 147 -0.33 3.57 4.38
C LYS A 147 -1.40 2.89 5.24
N GLY A 148 -2.62 2.75 4.73
CA GLY A 148 -3.69 2.00 5.38
C GLY A 148 -3.39 0.51 5.44
N LEU A 149 -2.77 -0.07 4.41
CA LEU A 149 -2.37 -1.47 4.29
C LEU A 149 -1.19 -1.81 5.22
N LEU A 150 -0.30 -0.87 5.51
CA LEU A 150 0.81 -1.03 6.45
C LEU A 150 0.39 -1.16 7.92
N ARG A 151 -0.90 -0.99 8.25
CA ARG A 151 -1.39 -1.13 9.62
C ARG A 151 -1.39 -2.61 10.03
N PRO A 152 -0.72 -3.00 11.13
CA PRO A 152 -0.70 -4.37 11.58
C PRO A 152 -2.08 -4.89 12.01
N VAL A 153 -2.29 -6.20 11.90
CA VAL A 153 -3.39 -6.93 12.51
C VAL A 153 -2.87 -7.66 13.74
N CYS A 154 -3.44 -7.35 14.91
CA CYS A 154 -3.09 -8.02 16.16
C CYS A 154 -3.72 -9.43 16.20
N LEU A 155 -2.91 -10.40 16.61
CA LEU A 155 -3.32 -11.75 16.95
C LEU A 155 -3.39 -11.83 18.48
N GLU A 156 -4.50 -12.35 19.01
CA GLU A 156 -4.80 -12.33 20.45
C GLU A 156 -3.65 -12.88 21.32
N SER A 157 -2.95 -13.92 20.86
CA SER A 157 -1.84 -14.56 21.58
C SER A 157 -0.45 -14.38 20.94
N ASP A 158 -0.36 -14.11 19.63
CA ASP A 158 0.87 -14.39 18.84
C ASP A 158 1.62 -13.14 18.35
N GLY A 159 1.19 -11.93 18.75
CA GLY A 159 1.81 -10.68 18.32
C GLY A 159 0.98 -9.98 17.25
N ALA A 160 1.62 -9.30 16.31
CA ALA A 160 0.93 -8.66 15.18
C ALA A 160 1.60 -9.06 13.87
N ILE A 161 0.84 -9.00 12.78
CA ILE A 161 1.36 -9.19 11.43
C ILE A 161 1.01 -8.00 10.55
N ASP A 162 1.92 -7.59 9.67
CA ASP A 162 1.67 -6.63 8.60
C ASP A 162 1.97 -7.26 7.22
N ILE A 163 2.02 -6.45 6.17
CA ILE A 163 2.29 -6.96 4.81
C ILE A 163 3.70 -7.56 4.63
N PHE A 164 4.63 -7.28 5.55
CA PHE A 164 5.99 -7.81 5.55
C PHE A 164 6.15 -9.02 6.47
N GLY A 165 5.08 -9.41 7.20
CA GLY A 165 5.05 -10.59 8.07
C GLY A 165 4.97 -10.23 9.55
N ALA A 166 5.66 -11.00 10.38
CA ALA A 166 5.56 -10.87 11.84
C ALA A 166 6.16 -9.55 12.33
N VAL A 167 5.36 -8.77 13.04
CA VAL A 167 5.78 -7.54 13.71
C VAL A 167 6.15 -7.88 15.16
N PRO A 168 7.41 -7.67 15.57
CA PRO A 168 7.84 -7.92 16.94
C PRO A 168 6.97 -7.14 17.94
N ARG A 169 6.59 -7.78 19.05
CA ARG A 169 5.94 -7.06 20.15
C ARG A 169 6.88 -5.99 20.67
N THR A 170 6.55 -4.72 20.46
CA THR A 170 7.17 -3.65 21.22
C THR A 170 6.79 -3.87 22.68
N ARG A 171 7.74 -4.32 23.50
CA ARG A 171 7.59 -4.29 24.96
C ARG A 171 7.50 -2.81 25.35
N ARG A 172 6.30 -2.23 25.36
CA ARG A 172 6.05 -1.13 26.28
C ARG A 172 6.23 -1.74 27.66
N ALA A 173 7.41 -1.56 28.25
CA ALA A 173 7.56 -1.80 29.67
C ALA A 173 6.48 -0.95 30.34
N LEU A 174 5.53 -1.62 31.01
CA LEU A 174 4.67 -0.92 31.95
C LEU A 174 5.64 -0.40 33.01
N HIS A 175 5.91 0.91 32.98
CA HIS A 175 6.53 1.52 34.15
C HIS A 175 5.59 1.24 35.32
N PRO A 176 6.10 0.71 36.46
CA PRO A 176 5.27 0.57 37.64
C PRO A 176 4.63 1.92 37.93
N ALA A 177 3.35 1.90 38.28
CA ALA A 177 2.64 3.12 38.65
C ALA A 177 3.43 3.85 39.77
N PRO A 178 3.44 5.20 39.81
CA PRO A 178 4.29 5.95 40.74
C PRO A 178 4.12 5.56 42.21
N TRP A 179 2.95 5.01 42.58
CA TRP A 179 2.62 4.57 43.93
C TRP A 179 3.10 3.15 44.28
N ALA A 180 3.55 2.37 43.30
CA ALA A 180 4.10 1.03 43.50
C ALA A 180 5.61 1.05 43.83
N GLN A 181 6.21 2.23 43.98
CA GLN A 181 7.55 2.33 44.55
C GLN A 181 7.42 2.12 46.07
N PRO A 182 8.05 1.09 46.67
CA PRO A 182 8.09 0.99 48.11
C PRO A 182 8.76 2.26 48.63
N ALA A 183 8.00 3.02 49.43
CA ALA A 183 8.52 4.18 50.13
C ALA A 183 9.85 3.76 50.76
N MET A 184 10.95 4.41 50.35
CA MET A 184 12.22 4.31 51.04
C MET A 184 11.93 4.64 52.50
N LEU A 185 11.88 3.61 53.34
CA LEU A 185 11.88 3.75 54.78
C LEU A 185 13.21 4.41 55.13
N SER A 186 13.21 5.74 55.17
CA SER A 186 14.24 6.53 55.80
C SER A 186 14.25 6.14 57.28
N ARG A 187 15.15 5.22 57.64
CA ARG A 187 15.54 5.04 59.04
C ARG A 187 16.59 6.10 59.33
N THR A 188 16.20 7.02 60.21
CA THR A 188 17.05 7.85 61.07
C THR A 188 18.18 7.05 61.69
#